data_AF-A0A9J6PUS6-F1
#
_entry.id   AF-A0A9J6PUS6-F1
#
_cell.length_a   1.000
_cell.length_b   1.000
_cell.length_c   1.000
_cell.angle_alpha   90.00
_cell.angle_beta   90.00
_cell.angle_gamma   90.00
#
_symmetry.space_group_name_H-M   'P 1'
#
loop_
_entity.id
_entity.type
_entity.pdbx_description
1 polymer ?
#
loop_
_entity_poly.entity_id
_entity_poly.type
_entity_poly.pdbx_seq_one_letter_code
_entity_poly.pdbx_strand_id
1 'polypeptide(L)'
;MKKAKLIVAVILYVSAMPALHAADADLPIKCDHGVLAEIYAAKASKFKLNGSTSSYQKARDAAKEHGAELGYPDYGVDSMIEAGVEDVKIKDSITQRLASLDTSGMVISPLVQDCLKKPENYIRNYNP
;
A
#
# COMPACT_ATOMS: atom_id res chain seq x y z
N MET A 1 -29.98 33.82 -56.26
CA MET A 1 -29.81 34.21 -54.83
C MET A 1 -29.08 33.08 -54.12
N LYS A 2 -27.80 33.29 -53.78
CA LYS A 2 -26.90 32.30 -53.18
C LYS A 2 -27.18 32.21 -51.67
N LYS A 3 -27.47 31.02 -51.14
CA LYS A 3 -27.47 30.75 -49.69
C LYS A 3 -26.40 29.69 -49.40
N ALA A 4 -25.24 30.14 -48.96
CA ALA A 4 -24.21 29.28 -48.40
C ALA A 4 -24.64 28.87 -46.98
N LYS A 5 -24.85 27.57 -46.76
CA LYS A 5 -24.99 27.01 -45.40
C LYS A 5 -23.58 26.77 -44.88
N LEU A 6 -23.18 27.59 -43.91
CA LEU A 6 -21.97 27.44 -43.12
C LEU A 6 -22.13 26.18 -42.25
N ILE A 7 -21.43 25.10 -42.58
CA ILE A 7 -21.34 23.91 -41.73
C ILE A 7 -20.21 24.18 -40.73
N VAL A 8 -20.58 24.46 -39.49
CA VAL A 8 -19.65 24.56 -38.37
C VAL A 8 -19.19 23.14 -38.05
N ALA A 9 -17.96 22.81 -38.45
CA ALA A 9 -17.28 21.62 -37.99
C ALA A 9 -16.91 21.81 -36.50
N VAL A 10 -17.78 21.34 -35.61
CA VAL A 10 -17.42 21.15 -34.21
C VAL A 10 -16.55 19.89 -34.15
N ILE A 11 -15.24 20.08 -34.30
CA ILE A 11 -14.26 19.08 -33.93
C ILE A 11 -14.25 19.04 -32.40
N LEU A 12 -15.11 18.21 -31.83
CA LEU A 12 -14.91 17.72 -30.47
C LEU A 12 -13.68 16.81 -30.52
N TYR A 13 -12.51 17.41 -30.28
CA TYR A 13 -11.38 16.71 -29.69
C TYR A 13 -11.85 16.23 -28.31
N VAL A 14 -12.61 15.14 -28.29
CA VAL A 14 -12.58 14.26 -27.13
C VAL A 14 -11.21 13.64 -27.22
N SER A 15 -10.26 14.29 -26.53
CA SER A 15 -9.03 13.65 -26.12
C SER A 15 -9.46 12.37 -25.41
N ALA A 16 -9.48 11.27 -26.16
CA ALA A 16 -9.44 9.94 -25.60
C ALA A 16 -8.13 9.92 -24.83
N MET A 17 -8.22 10.30 -23.55
CA MET A 17 -7.21 9.99 -22.57
C MET A 17 -6.93 8.50 -22.78
N PRO A 18 -5.69 8.11 -23.14
CA PRO A 18 -5.38 6.70 -23.25
C PRO A 18 -5.77 6.06 -21.92
N ALA A 19 -6.56 4.99 -22.02
CA ALA A 19 -7.11 4.23 -20.92
C ALA A 19 -6.14 4.22 -19.73
N LEU A 20 -6.47 5.01 -18.70
CA LEU A 20 -5.84 4.89 -17.40
C LEU A 20 -6.08 3.45 -16.99
N HIS A 21 -5.00 2.64 -17.00
CA HIS A 21 -4.88 1.25 -16.56
C HIS A 21 -6.22 0.57 -16.26
N ALA A 22 -6.60 -0.45 -17.04
CA ALA A 22 -7.67 -1.36 -16.65
C ALA A 22 -7.54 -1.61 -15.15
N ALA A 23 -8.51 -1.13 -14.36
CA ALA A 23 -8.42 -1.11 -12.91
C ALA A 23 -8.06 -2.54 -12.48
N ASP A 24 -6.86 -2.71 -11.92
CA ASP A 24 -6.37 -4.02 -11.47
C ASP A 24 -7.45 -4.59 -10.55
N ALA A 25 -8.15 -5.63 -11.01
CA ALA A 25 -9.32 -6.17 -10.33
C ALA A 25 -8.96 -6.71 -8.95
N ASP A 26 -7.68 -7.05 -8.75
CA ASP A 26 -7.12 -7.55 -7.51
C ASP A 26 -6.58 -6.42 -6.62
N LEU A 27 -6.60 -5.16 -7.06
CA LEU A 27 -6.08 -4.01 -6.29
C LEU A 27 -6.68 -3.91 -4.89
N PRO A 28 -7.99 -4.12 -4.65
CA PRO A 28 -8.52 -4.13 -3.29
C PRO A 28 -7.90 -5.21 -2.39
N ILE A 29 -7.67 -6.41 -2.94
CA ILE A 29 -7.04 -7.52 -2.22
C ILE A 29 -5.58 -7.19 -1.94
N LYS A 30 -4.86 -6.68 -2.94
CA LYS A 30 -3.47 -6.23 -2.78
C LYS A 30 -3.35 -5.09 -1.75
N CYS A 31 -4.32 -4.18 -1.69
CA CYS A 31 -4.33 -3.12 -0.70
C CYS A 31 -4.57 -3.63 0.72
N ASP A 32 -5.46 -4.61 0.91
CA ASP A 32 -5.64 -5.28 2.20
C ASP A 32 -4.35 -5.93 2.68
N HIS A 33 -3.70 -6.72 1.81
CA HIS A 33 -2.41 -7.33 2.10
C HIS A 33 -1.30 -6.31 2.33
N GLY A 34 -1.24 -5.22 1.57
CA GLY A 34 -0.23 -4.16 1.73
C GLY A 34 -0.34 -3.45 3.06
N VAL A 35 -1.55 -3.10 3.47
CA VAL A 35 -1.83 -2.50 4.79
C VAL A 35 -1.44 -3.47 5.91
N LEU A 36 -1.82 -4.74 5.81
CA LEU A 36 -1.50 -5.74 6.83
C LEU A 36 0.01 -5.99 6.91
N ALA A 37 0.71 -6.08 5.77
CA ALA A 37 2.17 -6.25 5.72
C ALA A 37 2.90 -5.09 6.43
N GLU A 38 2.51 -3.84 6.16
CA GLU A 38 3.09 -2.65 6.82
C GLU A 38 2.80 -2.63 8.34
N ILE A 39 1.58 -2.96 8.76
CA ILE A 39 1.23 -3.04 10.20
C ILE A 39 2.05 -4.11 10.91
N TYR A 40 2.15 -5.31 10.34
CA TYR A 40 2.91 -6.40 10.94
C TYR A 40 4.42 -6.17 10.90
N ALA A 41 4.95 -5.55 9.85
CA ALA A 41 6.35 -5.12 9.81
C ALA A 41 6.63 -4.10 10.93
N ALA A 42 5.77 -3.09 11.12
CA ALA A 42 5.90 -2.13 12.21
C ALA A 42 5.81 -2.78 13.60
N LYS A 43 4.90 -3.75 13.80
CA LYS A 43 4.83 -4.55 15.03
C LYS A 43 6.12 -5.34 15.26
N ALA A 44 6.66 -5.97 14.21
CA ALA A 44 7.92 -6.70 14.27
C ALA A 44 9.08 -5.78 14.63
N SER A 45 9.18 -4.58 14.05
CA SER A 45 10.18 -3.57 14.43
C SER A 45 10.11 -3.22 15.92
N LYS A 46 8.91 -2.99 16.44
CA LYS A 46 8.68 -2.72 17.88
C LYS A 46 9.09 -3.89 18.77
N PHE A 47 8.73 -5.12 18.41
CA PHE A 47 9.11 -6.31 19.19
C PHE A 47 10.59 -6.63 19.11
N LYS A 48 11.23 -6.38 17.96
CA LYS A 48 12.68 -6.49 17.78
C LYS A 48 13.41 -5.50 18.69
N LEU A 49 12.97 -4.24 18.73
CA LEU A 49 13.50 -3.22 19.63
C LEU A 49 13.36 -3.60 21.11
N ASN A 50 12.20 -4.15 21.49
CA ASN A 50 11.90 -4.50 22.88
C ASN A 50 12.43 -5.88 23.31
N GLY A 51 13.16 -6.60 22.44
CA GLY A 51 13.72 -7.93 22.74
C GLY A 51 12.70 -9.06 22.90
N SER A 52 11.48 -8.90 22.39
CA SER A 52 10.41 -9.90 22.51
C SER A 52 10.46 -10.91 21.37
N THR A 53 11.37 -11.89 21.42
CA THR A 53 11.67 -12.82 20.31
C THR A 53 10.44 -13.55 19.75
N SER A 54 9.58 -14.11 20.61
CA SER A 54 8.40 -14.85 20.13
C SER A 54 7.41 -13.96 19.39
N SER A 55 7.13 -12.76 19.92
CA SER A 55 6.24 -11.79 19.30
C SER A 55 6.83 -11.20 18.02
N TYR A 56 8.15 -10.96 18.00
CA TYR A 56 8.89 -10.56 16.81
C TYR A 56 8.71 -11.57 15.69
N GLN A 57 8.98 -12.85 15.96
CA GLN A 57 8.91 -13.90 14.95
C GLN A 57 7.49 -14.04 14.39
N LYS A 58 6.47 -14.04 15.26
CA LYS A 58 5.05 -14.09 14.82
C LYS A 58 4.67 -12.90 13.93
N ALA A 59 5.05 -11.68 14.32
CA ALA A 59 4.74 -10.49 13.54
C ALA A 59 5.51 -10.47 12.21
N ARG A 60 6.78 -10.89 12.21
CA ARG A 60 7.59 -11.01 11.01
C ARG A 60 7.00 -12.02 10.03
N ASP A 61 6.56 -13.19 10.51
CA ASP A 61 5.98 -14.22 9.65
C ASP A 61 4.65 -13.76 9.03
N ALA A 62 3.80 -13.07 9.80
CA ALA A 62 2.58 -12.47 9.26
C ALA A 62 2.87 -11.37 8.22
N ALA A 63 3.90 -10.55 8.43
CA ALA A 63 4.32 -9.55 7.45
C ALA A 63 4.80 -10.20 6.14
N LYS A 64 5.50 -11.35 6.24
CA LYS A 64 5.94 -12.13 5.07
C LYS A 64 4.79 -12.81 4.35
N GLU A 65 3.85 -13.40 5.08
CA GLU A 65 2.65 -14.01 4.51
C GLU A 65 1.88 -13.01 3.65
N HIS A 66 1.59 -11.82 4.19
CA HIS A 66 0.89 -10.78 3.42
C HIS A 66 1.76 -10.14 2.34
N GLY A 67 3.06 -9.99 2.58
CA GLY A 67 4.00 -9.51 1.55
C GLY A 67 4.12 -10.46 0.36
N ALA A 68 4.03 -11.78 0.58
CA ALA A 68 4.11 -12.78 -0.47
C ALA A 68 2.94 -12.68 -1.46
N GLU A 69 1.74 -12.34 -1.00
CA GLU A 69 0.57 -12.06 -1.84
C GLU A 69 0.76 -10.85 -2.77
N LEU A 70 1.78 -10.02 -2.48
CA LEU A 70 2.19 -8.87 -3.30
C LEU A 70 3.43 -9.15 -4.14
N GLY A 71 3.97 -10.37 -4.06
CA GLY A 71 5.23 -10.74 -4.71
C GLY A 71 6.48 -10.18 -4.02
N TYR A 72 6.37 -9.76 -2.75
CA TYR A 72 7.54 -9.26 -2.03
C TYR A 72 8.48 -10.42 -1.71
N PRO A 73 9.78 -10.27 -1.95
CA PRO A 73 10.73 -11.24 -1.45
C PRO A 73 10.89 -11.08 0.07
N ASP A 74 11.21 -12.17 0.76
CA ASP A 74 11.45 -12.20 2.21
C ASP A 74 12.41 -11.10 2.70
N TYR A 75 13.48 -10.85 1.94
CA TYR A 75 14.46 -9.82 2.28
C TYR A 75 13.87 -8.40 2.21
N GLY A 76 12.86 -8.17 1.36
CA GLY A 76 12.17 -6.88 1.27
C GLY A 76 11.40 -6.58 2.55
N VAL A 77 10.69 -7.59 3.08
CA VAL A 77 10.01 -7.49 4.38
C VAL A 77 11.01 -7.32 5.52
N ASP A 78 12.10 -8.09 5.53
CA ASP A 78 13.15 -7.96 6.55
C ASP A 78 13.78 -6.55 6.53
N SER A 79 13.99 -5.97 5.34
CA SER A 79 14.47 -4.59 5.19
C SER A 79 13.48 -3.54 5.72
N MET A 80 12.18 -3.73 5.50
CA MET A 80 11.12 -2.88 6.08
C MET A 80 11.18 -2.89 7.61
N ILE A 81 11.31 -4.08 8.18
CA ILE A 81 11.37 -4.27 9.62
C ILE A 81 12.62 -3.57 10.19
N GLU A 82 13.77 -3.75 9.56
CA GLU A 82 15.04 -3.15 9.99
C GLU A 82 15.02 -1.63 9.93
N ALA A 83 14.55 -1.05 8.83
CA ALA A 83 14.34 0.39 8.72
C ALA A 83 13.39 0.91 9.82
N GLY A 84 12.32 0.15 10.10
CA GLY A 84 11.33 0.50 11.11
C GLY A 84 11.85 0.50 12.55
N VAL A 85 12.95 -0.18 12.88
CA VAL A 85 13.47 -0.26 14.27
C VAL A 85 13.90 1.10 14.81
N GLU A 86 14.52 1.94 13.97
CA GLU A 86 14.88 3.30 14.37
C GLU A 86 13.64 4.20 14.39
N ASP A 87 12.73 4.05 13.43
CA ASP A 87 11.49 4.85 13.36
C ASP A 87 10.59 4.66 14.58
N VAL A 88 10.48 3.45 15.14
CA VAL A 88 9.63 3.22 16.33
C VAL A 88 10.15 3.91 17.59
N LYS A 89 11.41 4.36 17.61
CA LYS A 89 11.98 5.18 18.70
C LYS A 89 11.53 6.64 18.59
N ILE A 90 11.19 7.10 17.39
CA ILE A 90 10.73 8.46 17.15
C ILE A 90 9.27 8.55 17.58
N LYS A 91 9.00 9.44 18.53
CA LYS A 91 7.64 9.70 19.02
C LYS A 91 6.74 10.15 17.87
N ASP A 92 5.56 9.56 17.79
CA ASP A 92 4.51 9.87 16.81
C ASP A 92 4.88 9.56 15.35
N SER A 93 5.94 8.79 15.10
CA SER A 93 6.26 8.29 13.76
C SER A 93 5.13 7.41 13.21
N ILE A 94 5.02 7.34 11.88
CA ILE A 94 4.03 6.48 11.22
C ILE A 94 4.22 5.03 11.67
N THR A 95 5.46 4.54 11.71
CA THR A 95 5.79 3.18 12.16
C THR A 95 5.35 2.94 13.61
N GLN A 96 5.56 3.88 14.52
CA GLN A 96 5.09 3.75 15.91
C GLN A 96 3.56 3.68 16.01
N ARG A 97 2.85 4.49 15.21
CA ARG A 97 1.39 4.50 15.14
C ARG A 97 0.87 3.17 14.59
N LEU A 98 1.40 2.70 13.46
CA LEU A 98 1.04 1.41 12.84
C LEU A 98 1.29 0.23 13.78
N ALA A 99 2.43 0.20 14.47
CA ALA A 99 2.76 -0.88 15.41
C ALA A 99 1.75 -1.02 16.57
N SER A 100 0.99 0.04 16.85
CA SER A 100 0.01 0.11 17.94
C SER A 100 -1.43 -0.19 17.49
N LEU A 101 -1.68 -0.29 16.18
CA LEU A 101 -2.99 -0.62 15.63
C LEU A 101 -3.34 -2.09 15.88
N ASP A 102 -4.62 -2.39 16.12
CA ASP A 102 -5.13 -3.75 15.93
C ASP A 102 -5.33 -4.05 14.43
N THR A 103 -5.58 -5.33 14.11
CA THR A 103 -5.84 -5.78 12.74
C THR A 103 -7.32 -6.08 12.52
N SER A 104 -8.20 -5.35 13.21
CA SER A 104 -9.65 -5.48 13.02
C SER A 104 -10.10 -4.74 11.76
N GLY A 105 -11.18 -5.20 11.12
CA GLY A 105 -11.71 -4.55 9.91
C GLY A 105 -12.07 -3.06 10.08
N MET A 106 -12.38 -2.60 11.30
CA MET A 106 -12.68 -1.19 11.60
C MET A 106 -11.45 -0.28 11.48
N VAL A 107 -10.27 -0.81 11.80
CA VAL A 107 -8.98 -0.10 11.72
C VAL A 107 -8.35 -0.26 10.33
N ILE A 108 -8.48 -1.44 9.73
CA ILE A 108 -7.90 -1.76 8.43
C ILE A 108 -8.66 -1.07 7.28
N SER A 109 -10.00 -1.03 7.31
CA SER A 109 -10.79 -0.50 6.19
C SER A 109 -10.43 0.93 5.76
N PRO A 110 -10.26 1.91 6.68
CA PRO A 110 -9.84 3.26 6.28
C PRO A 110 -8.46 3.31 5.61
N LEU A 111 -7.51 2.47 6.05
CA LEU A 111 -6.17 2.39 5.45
C LEU A 111 -6.21 1.72 4.07
N VAL A 112 -7.07 0.71 3.90
CA VAL A 112 -7.31 0.08 2.59
C VAL A 112 -7.92 1.09 1.62
N GLN A 113 -8.84 1.93 2.08
CA GLN A 113 -9.39 3.02 1.25
C GLN A 113 -8.35 4.09 0.90
N ASP A 114 -7.36 4.35 1.77
CA ASP A 114 -6.23 5.21 1.43
C ASP A 114 -5.32 4.57 0.38
N CYS A 115 -4.99 3.28 0.56
CA CYS A 115 -4.25 2.50 -0.42
C CYS A 115 -4.94 2.48 -1.78
N LEU A 116 -6.26 2.27 -1.85
CA LEU A 116 -7.01 2.29 -3.12
C LEU A 116 -6.89 3.63 -3.87
N LYS A 117 -6.63 4.72 -3.16
CA LYS A 117 -6.40 6.05 -3.75
C LYS A 117 -4.93 6.27 -4.12
N LYS A 118 -4.00 5.69 -3.36
CA LYS A 118 -2.55 5.84 -3.50
C LYS A 118 -1.84 4.49 -3.24
N PRO A 119 -1.91 3.54 -4.17
CA PRO A 119 -1.40 2.19 -3.97
C PRO A 119 0.09 2.17 -3.63
N GLU A 120 0.86 3.09 -4.19
CA GLU A 120 2.31 3.23 -4.02
C GLU A 120 2.76 3.46 -2.57
N ASN A 121 1.86 3.92 -1.69
CA ASN A 121 2.16 4.12 -0.26
C ASN A 121 2.21 2.80 0.52
N TYR A 122 1.60 1.73 0.00
CA TYR A 122 1.40 0.44 0.69
C TYR A 122 1.90 -0.75 -0.13
N ILE A 123 1.89 -0.62 -1.45
CA ILE A 123 2.30 -1.62 -2.42
C ILE A 123 3.62 -1.18 -3.05
N ARG A 124 4.70 -1.85 -2.67
CA ARG A 124 6.07 -1.58 -3.12
C ARG A 124 6.36 -2.42 -4.35
N ASN A 125 6.97 -1.80 -5.36
CA ASN A 125 7.46 -2.54 -6.51
C ASN A 125 8.88 -3.06 -6.23
N TYR A 126 9.03 -4.37 -6.07
CA TYR A 126 10.33 -5.04 -5.94
C TYR A 126 10.81 -5.66 -7.26
N ASN A 127 10.09 -5.46 -8.38
CA ASN A 127 10.60 -5.86 -9.68
C ASN A 127 11.82 -4.99 -10.04
N PRO A 128 12.96 -5.60 -10.43
CA PRO A 128 14.14 -4.87 -10.89
C PRO A 128 13.90 -4.11 -12.20
#